data_AF-A0A4R4PAI1-F1
#
_entry.id   AF-A0A4R4PAI1-F1
#
_cell.length_a   1.000
_cell.length_b   1.000
_cell.length_c   1.000
_cell.angle_alpha   90.00
_cell.angle_beta   90.00
_cell.angle_gamma   90.00
#
_symmetry.space_group_name_H-M   'P 1'
#
loop_
_entity.id
_entity.type
_entity.pdbx_description
1 polymer ?
#
loop_
_entity_poly.entity_id
_entity_poly.type
_entity_poly.pdbx_seq_one_letter_code
_entity_poly.pdbx_strand_id
1 'polypeptide(L)' 'MELSVKQVAELRELVSSWDVPADIATRGRIVLWSGEGHRRKDIAELLGISLPTVDRWKRR' A
#
# COMPACT_ATOMS: atom_id res chain seq x y z
N MET A 1 7.96 1.43 8.70
CA MET A 1 8.05 2.79 8.12
C MET A 1 6.89 3.56 8.71
N GLU A 2 7.19 4.66 9.39
CA GLU A 2 6.17 5.55 9.93
C GLU A 2 5.88 6.63 8.87
N LEU A 3 4.62 6.77 8.49
CA LEU A 3 4.19 7.77 7.51
C LEU A 3 3.73 9.02 8.24
N SER A 4 4.16 10.19 7.79
CA SER A 4 3.55 11.44 8.24
C SER A 4 2.08 11.52 7.82
N VAL A 5 1.29 12.32 8.56
CA VAL A 5 -0.12 12.59 8.23
C VAL A 5 -0.29 13.07 6.78
N LYS A 6 0.62 13.92 6.31
CA LYS A 6 0.61 14.42 4.93
C LYS A 6 0.81 13.29 3.91
N GLN A 7 1.78 12.42 4.12
CA GLN A 7 2.03 11.28 3.22
C GLN A 7 0.87 10.28 3.22
N VAL A 8 0.21 10.06 4.36
CA VAL A 8 -1.00 9.24 4.44
C VAL A 8 -2.11 9.84 3.58
N ALA A 9 -2.33 11.16 3.66
CA ALA A 9 -3.33 11.85 2.85
C ALA A 9 -3.03 11.75 1.35
N GLU A 10 -1.79 12.02 0.94
CA GLU A 10 -1.34 11.89 -0.46
C GLU A 10 -1.50 10.45 -0.99
N LEU A 11 -1.17 9.45 -0.17
CA LEU A 11 -1.37 8.04 -0.55
C LEU A 11 -2.85 7.69 -0.69
N ARG A 12 -3.73 8.19 0.19
CA ARG A 12 -5.18 7.96 0.11
C ARG A 12 -5.77 8.56 -1.17
N GLU A 13 -5.34 9.76 -1.53
CA GLU A 13 -5.74 10.38 -2.79
C GLU A 13 -5.25 9.55 -3.99
N LEU A 14 -3.97 9.19 -4.01
CA LEU A 14 -3.38 8.40 -5.07
C LEU A 14 -4.09 7.05 -5.29
N VAL A 15 -4.40 6.30 -4.23
CA VAL A 15 -5.02 4.97 -4.37
C VAL A 15 -6.51 5.00 -4.71
N SER A 16 -7.14 6.18 -4.60
CA SER A 16 -8.55 6.42 -4.95
C SER A 16 -8.74 7.04 -6.33
N SER A 17 -7.66 7.51 -6.96
CA SER A 17 -7.68 8.06 -8.31
C SER A 17 -7.85 6.96 -9.38
N TRP A 18 -8.71 7.24 -10.36
CA TRP A 18 -8.94 6.37 -11.51
C TRP A 18 -7.86 6.48 -12.59
N ASP A 19 -7.10 7.58 -12.60
CA ASP A 19 -6.06 7.85 -13.59
C ASP A 19 -4.72 7.18 -13.25
N VAL A 20 -4.64 6.54 -12.08
CA VAL A 20 -3.42 5.90 -11.60
C VAL A 20 -3.38 4.45 -12.10
N PRO A 21 -2.26 4.02 -12.72
CA PRO A 21 -2.07 2.63 -13.10
C PRO A 21 -2.29 1.66 -11.94
N ALA A 22 -2.90 0.51 -12.23
CA ALA A 22 -3.32 -0.44 -11.21
C ALA A 22 -2.15 -0.96 -10.34
N ASP A 23 -0.96 -1.08 -10.90
CA ASP A 23 0.26 -1.49 -10.19
C ASP A 23 0.73 -0.42 -9.20
N ILE A 24 0.69 0.86 -9.59
CA ILE A 24 0.99 2.00 -8.73
C ILE A 24 -0.05 2.11 -7.59
N ALA A 25 -1.33 1.98 -7.90
CA ALA A 25 -2.40 1.97 -6.90
C ALA A 25 -2.24 0.80 -5.92
N THR A 26 -1.88 -0.39 -6.42
CA THR A 26 -1.61 -1.57 -5.58
C THR A 26 -0.43 -1.33 -4.65
N ARG A 27 0.68 -0.76 -5.14
CA ARG A 27 1.81 -0.39 -4.30
C ARG A 27 1.44 0.64 -3.25
N GLY A 28 0.68 1.67 -3.64
CA GLY A 28 0.17 2.69 -2.73
C GLY A 28 -0.64 2.07 -1.58
N ARG A 29 -1.54 1.13 -1.87
CA ARG A 29 -2.33 0.41 -0.86
C ARG A 29 -1.45 -0.39 0.10
N ILE A 30 -0.42 -1.09 -0.41
CA ILE A 30 0.53 -1.83 0.43
C ILE A 30 1.22 -0.91 1.44
N VAL A 31 1.72 0.24 0.97
CA VAL A 31 2.44 1.20 1.81
C VAL A 31 1.50 1.84 2.83
N LEU A 32 0.33 2.31 2.37
CA LEU A 32 -0.69 2.92 3.22
C LEU A 32 -1.13 1.99 4.34
N TRP A 33 -1.62 0.79 4.00
CA TRP A 33 -2.12 -0.15 4.99
C TRP A 33 -1.03 -0.66 5.94
N SER A 34 0.22 -0.80 5.47
CA SER A 34 1.35 -1.11 6.33
C SER A 34 1.62 -0.01 7.35
N GLY A 35 1.51 1.27 6.96
CA GLY A 35 1.65 2.42 7.86
C GLY A 35 0.51 2.54 8.86
N GLU A 36 -0.69 2.08 8.49
CA GLU A 36 -1.86 2.00 9.37
C GLU A 36 -1.87 0.78 10.32
N GLY A 37 -0.85 -0.08 10.24
CA GLY A 37 -0.69 -1.22 11.14
C GLY A 37 -1.37 -2.51 10.69
N HIS A 38 -1.86 -2.60 9.45
CA HIS A 38 -2.40 -3.84 8.91
C HIS A 38 -1.32 -4.93 8.88
N ARG A 39 -1.71 -6.17 9.23
CA ARG A 39 -0.77 -7.28 9.19
C ARG A 39 -0.47 -7.62 7.74
N ARG A 40 0.79 -7.96 7.46
CA ARG A 40 1.26 -8.37 6.13
C ARG A 40 0.37 -9.42 5.46
N LYS A 41 -0.13 -10.39 6.22
CA LYS A 41 -1.00 -11.45 5.70
C LYS A 41 -2.36 -10.94 5.24
N ASP A 42 -2.93 -10.00 5.98
CA ASP A 42 -4.25 -9.44 5.67
C ASP A 42 -4.14 -8.57 4.40
N ILE A 43 -3.05 -7.80 4.25
CA ILE A 43 -2.76 -7.02 3.03
C ILE A 43 -2.64 -7.92 1.80
N ALA A 44 -1.91 -9.03 1.93
CA ALA A 44 -1.69 -9.97 0.84
C ALA A 44 -3.00 -10.62 0.38
N GLU A 45 -3.84 -11.01 1.34
CA GLU A 45 -5.16 -11.58 1.08
C GLU A 45 -6.09 -10.57 0.40
N LEU A 46 -6.19 -9.35 0.92
CA LEU A 46 -7.05 -8.28 0.37
C LEU A 46 -6.68 -7.90 -1.07
N LEU A 47 -5.39 -7.97 -1.43
CA LEU A 47 -4.90 -7.61 -2.75
C LEU A 47 -4.73 -8.82 -3.69
N GLY A 48 -4.94 -10.05 -3.20
CA GLY A 48 -4.72 -11.27 -3.99
C GLY A 48 -3.26 -11.46 -4.43
N ILE A 49 -2.29 -11.02 -3.62
CA ILE A 49 -0.86 -11.09 -3.95
C ILE A 49 -0.08 -11.93 -2.94
N SER A 50 1.14 -12.34 -3.31
CA SER A 50 2.01 -13.13 -2.43
C SER A 50 2.59 -12.29 -1.28
N LEU A 51 2.86 -12.92 -0.12
CA LEU A 51 3.58 -12.27 1.00
C LEU A 51 4.95 -11.70 0.58
N PRO A 52 5.78 -12.41 -0.22
CA PRO A 52 7.03 -11.86 -0.73
C PRO A 52 6.85 -10.59 -1.57
N THR A 53 5.74 -10.47 -2.31
CA THR A 53 5.42 -9.24 -3.06
C THR A 53 5.23 -8.07 -2.11
N VAL A 54 4.47 -8.25 -1.03
CA VAL A 54 4.28 -7.21 0.01
C VAL A 54 5.63 -6.78 0.61
N ASP A 55 6.47 -7.73 0.99
CA ASP A 55 7.78 -7.43 1.59
C ASP A 55 8.74 -6.72 0.64
N ARG A 56 8.70 -7.07 -0.65
CA ARG A 56 9.50 -6.43 -1.68
C ARG A 56 9.16 -4.95 -1.79
N TRP A 57 7.88 -4.61 -1.78
CA TRP A 57 7.41 -3.23 -1.90
C TRP A 57 7.61 -2.41 -0.64
N LYS A 58 7.69 -3.04 0.54
CA LYS A 58 8.04 -2.35 1.79
C LYS A 58 9.53 -2.01 1.89
N ARG A 59 10.40 -2.74 1.19
CA ARG A 59 11.85 -2.53 1.20
C ARG A 59 12.33 -1.51 0.17
N ARG A 60 11.46 -1.07 -0.74
CA ARG A 60 11.80 -0.33 -1.95
C ARG A 60 11.04 0.97 -2.04
#